data_AF-A0A7H8T6D1-F1
#
_entry.id   AF-A0A7H8T6D1-F1
#
_cell.length_a   1.000
_cell.length_b   1.000
_cell.length_c   1.000
_cell.angle_alpha   90.00
_cell.angle_beta   90.00
_cell.angle_gamma   90.00
#
_symmetry.space_group_name_H-M   'P 1'
#
loop_
_entity.id
_entity.type
_entity.pdbx_description
1 polymer ?
#
loop_
_entity_poly.entity_id
_entity_poly.type
_entity_poly.pdbx_seq_one_letter_code
_entity_poly.pdbx_strand_id
1 'polypeptide(L)'
;MLTQLWVGTYHGSHDGTRVVVTTTRDDEQPLLYGLECTCGLSQRYAAPVSLDRAAWRHTHPTFWDRWRQKLTALRHAFRLHPEQEPTR
;
A
#
# COMPACT_ATOMS: atom_id res chain seq x y z
N MET A 1 3.68 12.77 28.82
CA MET A 1 2.30 12.38 28.50
C MET A 1 2.37 11.40 27.35
N LEU A 2 1.53 10.36 27.32
CA LEU A 2 1.48 9.45 26.17
C LEU A 2 0.80 10.21 25.02
N THR A 3 1.59 10.83 24.14
CA THR A 3 1.12 11.61 22.99
C THR A 3 0.75 10.75 21.79
N GLN A 4 1.16 9.47 21.81
CA GLN A 4 0.82 8.48 20.82
C GLN A 4 -0.39 7.63 21.25
N LEU A 5 -1.50 7.80 20.55
CA LEU A 5 -2.75 7.05 20.66
C LEU A 5 -2.84 5.98 19.57
N TRP A 6 -3.25 4.77 19.95
CA TRP A 6 -3.60 3.74 18.98
C TRP A 6 -4.94 4.08 18.32
N VAL A 7 -4.99 4.00 16.99
CA VAL A 7 -6.18 4.33 16.20
C VAL A 7 -6.84 3.07 15.64
N GLY A 8 -6.05 2.09 15.20
CA GLY A 8 -6.60 0.89 14.59
C GLY A 8 -5.55 -0.13 14.14
N THR A 9 -6.04 -1.32 13.79
CA THR A 9 -5.23 -2.39 13.20
C THR A 9 -6.00 -3.00 12.03
N TYR A 10 -5.34 -3.15 10.89
CA TYR A 10 -5.90 -3.76 9.69
C TYR A 10 -5.08 -5.01 9.36
N HIS A 11 -5.76 -6.11 9.05
CA HIS A 11 -5.14 -7.35 8.64
C HIS A 11 -5.35 -7.55 7.14
N GLY A 12 -4.31 -7.98 6.43
CA GLY A 12 -4.39 -8.21 4.99
C GLY A 12 -3.36 -9.21 4.51
N SER A 13 -3.16 -9.24 3.19
CA SER A 13 -2.10 -10.03 2.58
C SER A 13 -1.55 -9.35 1.32
N HIS A 14 -0.23 -9.39 1.18
CA HIS A 14 0.48 -9.05 -0.05
C HIS A 14 1.03 -10.34 -0.65
N ASP A 15 0.64 -10.66 -1.88
CA ASP A 15 1.15 -11.82 -2.63
C ASP A 15 1.16 -13.14 -1.83
N GLY A 16 0.13 -13.35 -1.00
CA GLY A 16 -0.01 -14.54 -0.15
C GLY A 16 0.70 -14.46 1.21
N THR A 17 1.53 -13.43 1.45
CA THR A 17 2.15 -13.16 2.74
C THR A 17 1.19 -12.33 3.59
N ARG A 18 0.91 -12.77 4.83
CA ARG A 18 0.05 -12.02 5.76
C ARG A 18 0.74 -10.73 6.18
N VAL A 19 -0.01 -9.62 6.17
CA VAL A 19 0.47 -8.33 6.64
C VAL A 19 -0.46 -7.74 7.68
N VAL A 20 0.10 -6.93 8.56
CA VAL A 20 -0.63 -6.18 9.57
C VAL A 20 -0.26 -4.73 9.44
N VAL A 21 -1.27 -3.86 9.37
CA VAL A 21 -1.10 -2.41 9.41
C VAL A 21 -1.58 -1.90 10.75
N THR A 22 -0.72 -1.19 11.45
CA THR A 22 -1.05 -0.47 12.68
C THR A 22 -1.17 1.01 12.36
N THR A 23 -2.22 1.64 12.87
CA THR A 23 -2.41 3.08 12.74
C THR A 23 -2.39 3.74 14.11
N THR A 24 -1.73 4.89 14.17
CA THR A 24 -1.51 5.65 15.39
C THR A 24 -1.84 7.12 15.16
N ARG A 25 -2.11 7.84 16.23
CA ARG A 25 -2.23 9.29 16.26
C ARG A 25 -1.16 9.81 17.21
N ASP A 26 -0.37 10.76 16.76
CA ASP A 26 0.67 11.42 17.55
C ASP A 26 0.48 12.93 17.39
N ASP A 27 0.07 13.58 18.48
CA ASP A 27 -0.25 15.01 18.50
C ASP A 27 1.01 15.90 18.46
N GLU A 28 2.22 15.33 18.56
CA GLU A 28 3.48 16.08 18.43
C GLU A 28 3.93 16.24 16.98
N GLN A 29 3.30 15.52 16.05
CA GLN A 29 3.73 15.44 14.66
C GLN A 29 2.92 16.40 13.78
N PRO A 30 3.54 17.07 12.79
CA PRO A 30 2.80 17.89 11.82
C PRO A 30 1.71 17.11 11.07
N LEU A 31 1.95 15.82 10.84
CA LEU A 31 0.98 14.87 10.32
C LEU A 31 0.57 13.94 11.46
N LEU A 32 -0.60 14.20 12.03
CA LEU A 32 -1.04 13.57 13.27
C LEU A 32 -1.16 12.05 13.17
N TYR A 33 -1.51 11.50 12.01
CA TYR A 33 -1.85 10.08 11.88
C TYR A 33 -0.75 9.28 11.23
N GLY A 34 -0.19 8.30 11.94
CA GLY A 34 0.80 7.35 11.44
C GLY A 34 0.17 6.06 10.94
N LEU A 35 0.76 5.48 9.90
CA LEU A 35 0.48 4.15 9.36
C LEU A 35 1.79 3.40 9.28
N GLU A 36 1.83 2.19 9.83
CA GLU A 36 2.96 1.28 9.72
C GLU A 36 2.48 -0.12 9.35
N CYS A 37 3.13 -0.74 8.37
CA CYS A 37 2.84 -2.08 7.92
C CYS A 37 4.02 -3.01 8.20
N THR A 38 3.74 -4.27 8.52
CA THR A 38 4.77 -5.31 8.67
C THR A 38 5.57 -5.57 7.38
N CYS A 39 5.12 -5.09 6.22
CA CYS A 39 5.91 -5.13 4.98
C CYS A 39 6.99 -4.02 4.88
N GLY A 40 7.07 -3.13 5.87
CA GLY A 40 8.00 -2.01 5.90
C GLY A 40 7.45 -0.68 5.37
N LEU A 41 6.18 -0.64 4.93
CA LEU A 41 5.53 0.63 4.57
C LEU A 41 5.28 1.46 5.84
N SER A 42 5.82 2.68 5.88
CA SER A 42 5.49 3.68 6.90
C SER A 42 5.13 5.00 6.24
N GLN A 43 3.98 5.59 6.62
CA GLN A 43 3.49 6.86 6.08
C GLN A 43 2.72 7.63 7.13
N ARG A 44 2.60 8.95 6.93
CA ARG A 44 1.81 9.82 7.81
C ARG A 44 0.76 10.62 7.04
N TYR A 45 -0.32 10.97 7.73
CA TYR A 45 -1.51 11.62 7.18
C TYR A 45 -2.01 12.72 8.12
N ALA A 46 -2.59 13.78 7.56
CA ALA A 46 -3.17 14.87 8.34
C ALA A 46 -4.58 14.54 8.86
N ALA A 47 -5.31 13.65 8.17
CA ALA A 47 -6.70 13.33 8.46
C ALA A 47 -6.91 11.83 8.69
N PRO A 48 -7.79 11.45 9.64
CA PRO A 48 -8.04 10.04 9.96
C PRO A 48 -8.71 9.30 8.80
N VAL A 49 -9.52 9.98 7.99
CA VAL A 49 -10.18 9.38 6.82
C VAL A 49 -9.16 8.99 5.74
N SER A 50 -8.13 9.82 5.54
CA SER A 50 -7.05 9.51 4.59
C SER A 50 -6.21 8.33 5.06
N LEU A 51 -5.92 8.28 6.37
CA LEU A 51 -5.24 7.18 7.03
C LEU A 51 -6.01 5.86 6.83
N ASP A 52 -7.29 5.83 7.19
CA ASP A 52 -8.13 4.63 7.12
C ASP A 52 -8.20 4.12 5.67
N ARG A 53 -8.48 5.01 4.72
CA ARG A 53 -8.55 4.66 3.29
C ARG A 53 -7.24 4.10 2.77
N ALA A 54 -6.10 4.64 3.21
CA ALA A 54 -4.78 4.14 2.83
C ALA A 54 -4.51 2.77 3.44
N ALA A 55 -4.77 2.59 4.74
CA ALA A 55 -4.60 1.32 5.45
C ALA A 55 -5.46 0.21 4.84
N TRP A 56 -6.73 0.51 4.54
CA TRP A 56 -7.65 -0.43 3.91
C TRP A 56 -7.16 -0.85 2.52
N ARG A 57 -6.84 0.11 1.64
CA ARG A 57 -6.36 -0.19 0.29
C ARG A 57 -5.02 -0.94 0.29
N HIS A 58 -4.17 -0.65 1.27
CA HIS A 58 -2.88 -1.29 1.38
C HIS A 58 -3.03 -2.76 1.82
N THR A 59 -3.93 -3.06 2.76
CA THR A 59 -4.17 -4.43 3.23
C THR A 59 -5.05 -5.25 2.29
N HIS A 60 -5.98 -4.59 1.61
CA HIS A 60 -6.96 -5.19 0.71
C HIS A 60 -6.89 -4.53 -0.68
N PRO A 61 -5.84 -4.82 -1.48
CA PRO A 61 -5.80 -4.35 -2.85
C PRO A 61 -7.04 -4.86 -3.58
N THR A 62 -7.81 -3.93 -4.15
CA THR A 62 -9.02 -4.30 -4.87
C THR A 62 -8.67 -5.20 -6.05
N PHE A 63 -9.62 -6.03 -6.51
CA PHE A 63 -9.42 -6.86 -7.70
C PHE A 63 -8.99 -6.02 -8.91
N TRP A 64 -9.47 -4.78 -9.01
CA TRP A 64 -9.07 -3.80 -10.02
C TRP A 64 -7.62 -3.33 -9.88
N ASP A 65 -7.11 -3.15 -8.66
CA ASP A 65 -5.72 -2.78 -8.43
C ASP A 65 -4.77 -3.95 -8.77
N ARG A 66 -5.18 -5.18 -8.47
CA ARG A 66 -4.46 -6.39 -8.91
C ARG A 66 -4.42 -6.50 -10.45
N TRP A 67 -5.53 -6.19 -11.12
CA TRP A 67 -5.60 -6.16 -12.58
C TRP A 67 -4.72 -5.06 -13.20
N ARG A 68 -4.73 -3.84 -12.63
CA ARG A 68 -3.85 -2.75 -13.11
C ARG A 68 -2.37 -3.08 -12.94
N GLN A 69 -1.97 -3.68 -11.83
CA GLN A 69 -0.58 -4.11 -11.62
C GLN A 69 -0.13 -5.13 -12.69
N LYS A 70 -0.99 -6.10 -13.04
CA LYS A 70 -0.71 -7.04 -14.14
C LYS A 70 -0.58 -6.36 -15.50
N LEU A 71 -1.45 -5.39 -15.81
CA LEU A 71 -1.38 -4.65 -17.09
C LEU A 71 -0.12 -3.78 -17.19
N THR A 72 0.31 -3.17 -16.08
CA THR A 72 1.57 -2.40 -16.04
C THR A 72 2.78 -3.32 -16.21
N ALA A 73 2.80 -4.48 -15.56
CA ALA A 73 3.86 -5.48 -15.73
C ALA A 73 3.95 -6.00 -17.18
N LEU A 74 2.80 -6.28 -17.81
CA LEU A 74 2.74 -6.69 -19.22
C LEU A 74 3.26 -5.58 -20.15
N ARG A 75 2.89 -4.32 -19.92
CA ARG A 75 3.43 -3.19 -20.70
C ARG A 75 4.94 -3.03 -20.58
N HIS A 76 5.51 -3.27 -19.41
CA HIS A 76 6.97 -3.26 -19.23
C HIS A 76 7.64 -4.44 -19.94
N ALA A 77 7.06 -5.64 -19.89
CA ALA A 77 7.57 -6.80 -20.61
C ALA A 77 7.55 -6.60 -22.14
N PHE A 78 6.47 -6.04 -22.68
CA PHE A 78 6.37 -5.72 -24.11
C PHE A 78 7.35 -4.64 -24.57
N ARG A 79 7.73 -3.70 -23.69
CA ARG A 79 8.70 -2.65 -24.03
C ARG A 79 10.16 -3.16 -24.10
N LEU A 80 10.45 -4.32 -23.50
CA LEU A 80 11.79 -4.92 -23.48
C LEU A 80 12.05 -5.92 -24.62
N HIS A 81 11.03 -6.28 -25.42
CA HIS A 81 11.18 -7.13 -26.61
C HIS A 81 10.64 -6.45 -27.87
N PRO A 82 11.38 -5.50 -28.47
CA PRO A 82 10.96 -4.90 -29.74
C PRO A 82 11.21 -5.77 -30.99
N GLU A 83 11.97 -6.87 -30.95
CA GLU A 83 12.34 -7.58 -32.19
C GLU A 83 12.27 -9.12 -32.08
N GLN A 84 11.16 -9.67 -32.56
CA GLN A 84 11.16 -10.99 -33.18
C GLN A 84 10.38 -10.84 -34.49
N GLU A 85 11.02 -10.23 -35.49
CA GLU A 85 10.56 -10.29 -36.88
C GLU A 85 10.81 -11.72 -37.38
N PRO A 86 9.77 -12.49 -37.77
CA PRO A 86 9.98 -13.83 -38.30
C PRO A 86 10.46 -13.70 -39.75
N THR A 87 11.76 -13.96 -39.97
CA THR A 87 12.32 -14.12 -41.31
C THR A 87 11.64 -15.32 -41.99
N ARG A 88 11.13 -15.02 -43.18
CA ARG A 88 10.32 -15.87 -44.06
C ARG A 88 11.06 -17.10 -44.60
#